data_AF-A0A8H7LWH5-F1
#
_entry.id   AF-A0A8H7LWH5-F1
#
_cell.length_a   1.000
_cell.length_b   1.000
_cell.length_c   1.000
_cell.angle_alpha   90.00
_cell.angle_beta   90.00
_cell.angle_gamma   90.00
#
_symmetry.space_group_name_H-M   'P 1'
#
loop_
_entity.id
_entity.type
_entity.pdbx_description
1 polymer ?
#
loop_
_entity_poly.entity_id
_entity_poly.type
_entity_poly.pdbx_seq_one_letter_code
_entity_poly.pdbx_strand_id
1 'polypeptide(L)'
;MDGDYFSIDSVIADHQKLPCQFKIDVPNMGFLDGGHEKDIKAMNEVSLPFWLIRALLAGEWIDFDIPTPYGQRVQRALKADTKNVKLAGLVGGTGLWYLFGRAIAEMLEDDQRNTLSKMLLDTFDMRLGDIYDQAVYFGAGSGTRGGQGSDASEEFRQGLEGTERQREHKANERVDGELG
;
A
#
# COMPACT_ATOMS: atom_id res chain seq x y z
N MET A 1 3.12 -3.84 15.77
CA MET A 1 1.76 -3.25 15.81
C MET A 1 1.33 -3.13 14.37
N ASP A 2 0.08 -3.45 14.03
CA ASP A 2 -0.63 -3.13 12.76
C ASP A 2 -1.27 -4.35 12.09
N GLY A 3 -2.58 -4.20 11.83
CA GLY A 3 -3.63 -5.22 12.01
C GLY A 3 -4.43 -5.01 13.32
N ASP A 4 -4.21 -3.90 14.02
CA ASP A 4 -4.92 -3.59 15.27
C ASP A 4 -6.31 -3.05 14.97
N TYR A 5 -7.32 -3.57 15.66
CA TYR A 5 -8.73 -3.24 15.42
C TYR A 5 -9.02 -1.74 15.55
N PHE A 6 -8.25 -1.04 16.39
CA PHE A 6 -8.42 0.40 16.65
C PHE A 6 -7.53 1.30 15.78
N SER A 7 -6.74 0.74 14.86
CA SER A 7 -5.89 1.52 13.96
C SER A 7 -6.73 2.14 12.84
N ILE A 8 -6.69 3.47 12.73
CA ILE A 8 -7.36 4.22 11.67
C ILE A 8 -6.81 3.82 10.29
N ASP A 9 -5.50 3.64 10.16
CA ASP A 9 -4.87 3.23 8.91
C ASP A 9 -5.33 1.84 8.46
N SER A 10 -5.56 0.93 9.42
CA SER A 10 -6.12 -0.40 9.14
C SER A 10 -7.56 -0.29 8.63
N VAL A 11 -8.40 0.56 9.24
CA VAL A 11 -9.77 0.82 8.77
C VAL A 11 -9.80 1.44 7.36
N ILE A 12 -8.89 2.37 7.07
CA ILE A 12 -8.79 3.02 5.75
C ILE A 12 -8.32 2.02 4.68
N ALA A 13 -7.35 1.17 5.01
CA ALA A 13 -6.88 0.11 4.12
C ALA A 13 -7.99 -0.91 3.83
N ASP A 14 -8.76 -1.31 4.85
CA ASP A 14 -9.87 -2.26 4.72
C ASP A 14 -11.04 -1.72 3.91
N HIS A 15 -11.21 -0.40 3.83
CA HIS A 15 -12.23 0.23 3.00
C HIS A 15 -11.90 0.27 1.50
N GLN A 16 -10.64 0.02 1.12
CA GLN A 16 -10.25 0.00 -0.29
C GLN A 16 -11.03 -1.07 -1.05
N LYS A 17 -11.55 -0.71 -2.23
CA LYS A 17 -12.30 -1.63 -3.07
C LYS A 17 -11.38 -2.38 -4.02
N LEU A 18 -11.65 -3.66 -4.21
CA LEU A 18 -10.98 -4.50 -5.20
C LEU A 18 -12.00 -5.12 -6.16
N PRO A 19 -11.66 -5.19 -7.47
CA PRO A 19 -12.46 -5.95 -8.41
C PRO A 19 -12.39 -7.44 -8.05
N CYS A 20 -13.56 -8.05 -7.86
CA CYS A 20 -13.70 -9.48 -7.56
C CYS A 20 -14.72 -10.10 -8.51
N GLN A 21 -14.43 -11.31 -9.00
CA GLN A 21 -15.34 -12.07 -9.83
C GLN A 21 -16.13 -13.06 -8.98
N PHE A 22 -17.46 -13.02 -9.05
CA PHE A 22 -18.31 -14.01 -8.38
C PHE A 22 -18.34 -15.34 -9.15
N LYS A 23 -18.20 -16.47 -8.44
CA LYS A 23 -18.33 -17.81 -9.03
C LYS A 23 -19.77 -18.31 -9.09
N ILE A 24 -20.65 -17.70 -8.31
CA ILE A 24 -22.04 -18.12 -8.11
C ILE A 24 -23.01 -16.99 -8.41
N ASP A 25 -24.26 -17.35 -8.72
CA ASP A 25 -25.37 -16.40 -8.77
C ASP A 25 -25.76 -16.02 -7.33
N VAL A 26 -25.76 -14.72 -7.02
CA VAL A 26 -26.14 -14.19 -5.70
C VAL A 26 -27.46 -13.41 -5.80
N PRO A 27 -28.57 -13.94 -5.27
CA PRO A 27 -29.87 -13.29 -5.37
C PRO A 27 -29.97 -12.07 -4.44
N ASN A 28 -30.69 -11.03 -4.89
CA ASN A 28 -30.99 -9.79 -4.16
C ASN A 28 -29.76 -8.95 -3.74
N MET A 29 -28.58 -9.17 -4.34
CA MET A 29 -27.34 -8.47 -3.99
C MET A 29 -26.80 -7.55 -5.09
N GLY A 30 -27.57 -7.28 -6.14
CA GLY A 30 -27.09 -6.44 -7.25
C GLY A 30 -26.77 -4.98 -6.87
N PHE A 31 -27.21 -4.51 -5.70
CA PHE A 31 -26.83 -3.19 -5.16
C PHE A 31 -25.34 -3.07 -4.80
N LEU A 32 -24.62 -4.18 -4.63
CA LEU A 32 -23.19 -4.16 -4.29
C LEU A 32 -22.34 -3.52 -5.40
N ASP A 33 -22.78 -3.62 -6.65
CA ASP A 33 -22.15 -3.00 -7.80
C ASP A 33 -22.59 -1.54 -8.01
N GLY A 34 -23.47 -1.01 -7.14
CA GLY A 34 -24.08 0.31 -7.30
C GLY A 34 -25.10 0.39 -8.45
N GLY A 35 -25.44 -0.76 -9.05
CA GLY A 35 -26.43 -0.86 -10.12
C GLY A 35 -27.87 -1.01 -9.63
N HIS A 36 -28.80 -1.03 -10.59
CA HIS A 36 -30.22 -1.32 -10.35
C HIS A 36 -30.57 -2.80 -10.51
N GLU A 37 -29.58 -3.65 -10.75
CA GLU A 37 -29.80 -5.08 -10.87
C GLU A 37 -30.24 -5.68 -9.54
N LYS A 38 -31.14 -6.65 -9.61
CA LYS A 38 -31.64 -7.34 -8.42
C LYS A 38 -30.62 -8.36 -7.92
N ASP A 39 -30.04 -9.14 -8.84
CA ASP A 39 -29.17 -10.28 -8.53
C ASP A 39 -27.79 -10.06 -9.15
N ILE A 40 -26.73 -10.61 -8.54
CA ILE A 40 -25.40 -10.71 -9.17
C ILE A 40 -25.34 -12.04 -9.90
N LYS A 41 -24.94 -12.01 -11.18
CA LYS A 41 -24.70 -13.23 -11.96
C LYS A 41 -23.29 -13.78 -11.74
N ALA A 42 -23.16 -15.09 -11.84
CA ALA A 42 -21.87 -15.76 -11.88
C ALA A 42 -21.02 -15.19 -13.02
N MET A 43 -19.70 -15.19 -12.81
CA MET A 43 -18.67 -14.57 -13.64
C MET A 43 -18.73 -13.04 -13.74
N ASN A 44 -19.67 -12.37 -13.07
CA ASN A 44 -19.70 -10.92 -13.04
C ASN A 44 -18.61 -10.36 -12.11
N GLU A 45 -17.96 -9.29 -12.54
CA GLU A 45 -16.96 -8.57 -11.76
C GLU A 45 -17.65 -7.44 -10.97
N VAL A 46 -17.43 -7.41 -9.66
CA VAL A 46 -18.00 -6.41 -8.75
C VAL A 46 -16.90 -5.85 -7.86
N SER A 47 -16.90 -4.53 -7.66
CA SER A 47 -15.92 -3.85 -6.82
C SER A 47 -16.32 -3.92 -5.34
N LEU A 48 -15.68 -4.81 -4.58
CA LEU A 48 -16.00 -5.09 -3.18
C LEU A 48 -14.97 -4.47 -2.22
N PRO A 49 -15.40 -3.94 -1.06
CA PRO A 49 -14.47 -3.52 0.00
C PRO A 49 -13.64 -4.69 0.54
N PHE A 50 -12.37 -4.42 0.84
CA PHE A 50 -11.39 -5.42 1.28
C PHE A 50 -11.82 -6.22 2.52
N TRP A 51 -12.45 -5.58 3.51
CA TRP A 51 -12.95 -6.28 4.70
C TRP A 51 -13.98 -7.38 4.39
N LEU A 52 -14.74 -7.25 3.30
CA LEU A 52 -15.76 -8.23 2.91
C LEU A 52 -15.16 -9.41 2.14
N ILE A 53 -14.11 -9.15 1.34
CA ILE A 53 -13.46 -10.13 0.47
C ILE A 53 -12.96 -11.33 1.27
N ARG A 54 -12.36 -11.11 2.46
CA ARG A 54 -11.83 -12.19 3.32
C ARG A 54 -12.87 -13.28 3.59
N ALA A 55 -14.10 -12.89 3.93
CA ALA A 55 -15.17 -13.82 4.25
C ALA A 55 -15.69 -14.56 3.01
N LEU A 56 -15.82 -13.85 1.88
CA LEU A 56 -16.32 -14.43 0.63
C LEU A 56 -15.31 -15.38 -0.02
N LEU A 57 -14.02 -15.08 0.09
CA LEU A 57 -12.93 -15.91 -0.42
C LEU A 57 -12.81 -17.21 0.37
N ALA A 58 -12.97 -17.16 1.69
CA ALA A 58 -12.99 -18.36 2.54
C ALA A 58 -14.15 -19.31 2.22
N GLY A 59 -15.27 -18.77 1.70
CA GLY A 59 -16.40 -19.55 1.19
C GLY A 59 -16.23 -20.03 -0.25
N GLU A 60 -15.10 -19.71 -0.91
CA GLU A 60 -14.85 -19.97 -2.34
C GLU A 60 -15.95 -19.40 -3.26
N TRP A 61 -16.57 -18.28 -2.89
CA TRP A 61 -17.65 -17.67 -3.67
C TRP A 61 -17.16 -16.64 -4.68
N ILE A 62 -15.95 -16.14 -4.50
CA ILE A 62 -15.32 -15.14 -5.35
C ILE A 62 -13.89 -15.56 -5.71
N ASP A 63 -13.37 -14.99 -6.78
CA ASP A 63 -11.95 -14.85 -7.08
C ASP A 63 -11.59 -13.36 -7.21
N PHE A 64 -10.31 -13.03 -7.07
CA PHE A 64 -9.82 -11.69 -7.38
C PHE A 64 -8.43 -11.78 -8.01
N ASP A 65 -8.13 -10.81 -8.87
CA ASP A 65 -6.80 -10.67 -9.47
C ASP A 65 -5.90 -9.77 -8.63
N ILE A 66 -4.58 -10.00 -8.74
CA ILE A 66 -3.58 -9.15 -8.08
C ILE A 66 -3.79 -7.69 -8.51
N PRO A 67 -4.02 -6.77 -7.56
CA PRO A 67 -4.35 -5.38 -7.89
C PRO A 67 -3.22 -4.67 -8.64
N THR A 68 -3.59 -3.68 -9.46
CA THR A 68 -2.65 -2.90 -10.30
C THR A 68 -1.45 -2.29 -9.56
N PRO A 69 -1.54 -1.87 -8.27
CA PRO A 69 -0.39 -1.41 -7.48
C PRO A 69 0.71 -2.47 -7.25
N TYR A 70 0.38 -3.75 -7.42
CA TYR A 70 1.29 -4.88 -7.27
C TYR A 70 1.48 -5.66 -8.59
N GLY A 71 0.83 -5.19 -9.65
CA GLY A 71 0.92 -5.79 -10.98
C GLY A 71 2.30 -5.63 -11.61
N GLN A 72 2.54 -6.42 -12.66
CA GLN A 72 3.86 -6.55 -13.32
C GLN A 72 4.53 -5.23 -13.70
N ARG A 73 3.76 -4.20 -14.07
CA ARG A 73 4.30 -2.86 -14.40
C ARG A 73 5.04 -2.24 -13.21
N VAL A 74 4.43 -2.26 -12.03
CA VAL A 74 5.04 -1.71 -10.80
C VAL A 74 6.23 -2.56 -10.39
N GLN A 75 6.13 -3.89 -10.49
CA GLN A 75 7.25 -4.79 -10.19
C GLN A 75 8.48 -4.48 -11.06
N ARG A 76 8.28 -4.22 -12.36
CA ARG A 76 9.37 -3.85 -13.28
C ARG A 76 9.97 -2.49 -12.94
N ALA A 77 9.12 -1.52 -12.58
CA ALA A 77 9.58 -0.19 -12.16
C ALA A 77 10.43 -0.28 -10.88
N LEU A 78 9.96 -1.01 -9.87
CA LEU A 78 10.69 -1.25 -8.63
C LEU A 78 12.03 -1.97 -8.87
N LYS A 79 12.07 -2.95 -9.79
CA LYS A 79 13.32 -3.63 -10.17
C LYS A 79 14.30 -2.73 -10.92
N ALA A 80 13.82 -1.74 -11.65
CA ALA A 80 14.66 -0.81 -12.41
C ALA A 80 15.26 0.25 -11.48
N ASP A 81 14.41 0.88 -10.67
CA ASP A 81 14.80 1.89 -9.69
C ASP A 81 13.70 2.04 -8.63
N THR A 82 13.94 1.50 -7.43
CA THR A 82 12.97 1.58 -6.33
C THR A 82 12.76 2.99 -5.81
N LYS A 83 13.73 3.89 -5.96
CA LYS A 83 13.69 5.23 -5.37
C LYS A 83 12.75 6.14 -6.15
N ASN A 84 12.73 5.99 -7.47
CA ASN A 84 11.90 6.80 -8.36
C ASN A 84 10.43 6.35 -8.44
N VAL A 85 10.05 5.26 -7.77
CA VAL A 85 8.66 4.83 -7.67
C VAL A 85 7.94 5.60 -6.56
N LYS A 86 6.89 6.34 -6.94
CA LYS A 86 6.03 7.11 -6.03
C LYS A 86 5.01 6.20 -5.34
N LEU A 87 5.43 5.48 -4.31
CA LEU A 87 4.61 4.50 -3.56
C LEU A 87 3.35 5.15 -2.94
N ALA A 88 3.47 6.39 -2.47
CA ALA A 88 2.37 7.13 -1.85
C ALA A 88 1.10 7.19 -2.71
N GLY A 89 1.27 7.28 -4.03
CA GLY A 89 0.17 7.45 -4.99
C GLY A 89 -0.41 6.13 -5.52
N LEU A 90 0.18 4.98 -5.21
CA LEU A 90 -0.21 3.72 -5.84
C LEU A 90 -1.55 3.18 -5.33
N VAL A 91 -1.87 3.36 -4.04
CA VAL A 91 -3.12 2.85 -3.43
C VAL A 91 -4.04 4.02 -3.09
N GLY A 92 -4.77 4.52 -4.10
CA GLY A 92 -5.78 5.57 -3.92
C GLY A 92 -5.26 6.88 -3.31
N GLY A 93 -3.95 7.14 -3.35
CA GLY A 93 -3.32 8.29 -2.68
C GLY A 93 -3.30 8.23 -1.15
N THR A 94 -3.69 7.11 -0.55
CA THR A 94 -3.72 6.94 0.92
C THR A 94 -2.33 6.82 1.53
N GLY A 95 -1.33 6.46 0.74
CA GLY A 95 0.01 6.16 1.22
C GLY A 95 0.08 4.92 2.11
N LEU A 96 -0.76 3.91 1.86
CA LEU A 96 -0.83 2.64 2.61
C LEU A 96 -0.39 1.43 1.75
N TRP A 97 0.60 1.60 0.87
CA TRP A 97 1.02 0.55 -0.07
C TRP A 97 1.62 -0.68 0.62
N TYR A 98 2.38 -0.52 1.71
CA TYR A 98 2.95 -1.67 2.43
C TYR A 98 1.86 -2.41 3.23
N LEU A 99 0.99 -1.67 3.92
CA LEU A 99 -0.08 -2.24 4.73
C LEU A 99 -1.07 -3.02 3.86
N PHE A 100 -1.51 -2.41 2.76
CA PHE A 100 -2.43 -3.04 1.82
C PHE A 100 -1.79 -4.25 1.11
N GLY A 101 -0.49 -4.16 0.79
CA GLY A 101 0.23 -5.24 0.11
C GLY A 101 0.37 -6.47 0.99
N ARG A 102 0.65 -6.26 2.29
CA ARG A 102 0.65 -7.34 3.27
C ARG A 102 -0.74 -7.95 3.41
N ALA A 103 -1.78 -7.12 3.50
CA ALA A 103 -3.15 -7.58 3.65
C ALA A 103 -3.59 -8.46 2.46
N ILE A 104 -3.23 -8.07 1.23
CA ILE A 104 -3.45 -8.91 0.04
C ILE A 104 -2.62 -10.19 0.08
N ALA A 105 -1.35 -10.12 0.47
CA ALA A 105 -0.48 -11.29 0.54
C ALA A 105 -1.06 -12.40 1.45
N GLU A 106 -1.72 -12.02 2.55
CA GLU A 106 -2.41 -12.96 3.44
C GLU A 106 -3.55 -13.73 2.77
N MET A 107 -4.19 -13.17 1.74
CA MET A 107 -5.28 -13.81 0.98
C MET A 107 -4.79 -14.69 -0.17
N LEU A 108 -3.55 -14.48 -0.63
CA LEU A 108 -2.98 -15.20 -1.77
C LEU A 108 -2.45 -16.57 -1.36
N GLU A 109 -2.34 -17.48 -2.34
CA GLU A 109 -1.63 -18.75 -2.20
C GLU A 109 -0.14 -18.56 -1.89
N ASP A 110 0.51 -19.58 -1.33
CA ASP A 110 1.87 -19.46 -0.78
C ASP A 110 2.90 -18.94 -1.80
N ASP A 111 2.87 -19.38 -3.06
CA ASP A 111 3.81 -18.93 -4.09
C ASP A 111 3.66 -17.43 -4.42
N GLN A 112 2.41 -16.98 -4.58
CA GLN A 112 2.09 -15.58 -4.85
C GLN A 112 2.32 -14.70 -3.62
N ARG A 113 1.96 -15.19 -2.42
CA ARG A 113 2.24 -14.55 -1.14
C ARG A 113 3.72 -14.34 -0.93
N ASN A 114 4.55 -15.34 -1.18
CA ASN A 114 6.01 -15.24 -1.01
C ASN A 114 6.60 -14.25 -2.01
N THR A 115 6.13 -14.26 -3.25
CA THR A 115 6.56 -13.32 -4.30
C THR A 115 6.22 -11.87 -3.92
N LEU A 116 4.98 -11.63 -3.48
CA LEU A 116 4.54 -10.30 -3.05
C LEU A 116 5.26 -9.85 -1.79
N SER A 117 5.37 -10.71 -0.78
CA SER A 117 6.05 -10.40 0.49
C SER A 117 7.52 -10.06 0.26
N LYS A 118 8.21 -10.81 -0.60
CA LYS A 118 9.59 -10.52 -0.99
C LYS A 118 9.71 -9.17 -1.68
N MET A 119 8.81 -8.85 -2.60
CA MET A 119 8.80 -7.54 -3.27
C MET A 119 8.63 -6.38 -2.28
N LEU A 120 7.74 -6.52 -1.30
CA LEU A 120 7.54 -5.51 -0.26
C LEU A 120 8.81 -5.32 0.58
N LEU A 121 9.44 -6.43 1.01
CA LEU A 121 10.67 -6.40 1.80
C LEU A 121 11.85 -5.82 1.02
N ASP A 122 12.11 -6.32 -0.19
CA ASP A 122 13.20 -5.86 -1.05
C ASP A 122 13.06 -4.35 -1.33
N THR A 123 11.83 -3.86 -1.57
CA THR A 123 11.55 -2.44 -1.79
C THR A 123 11.88 -1.61 -0.55
N PHE A 124 11.47 -2.07 0.63
CA PHE A 124 11.73 -1.38 1.88
C PHE A 124 13.23 -1.33 2.20
N ASP A 125 13.93 -2.45 2.06
CA ASP A 125 15.37 -2.55 2.33
C ASP A 125 16.19 -1.65 1.40
N MET A 126 15.84 -1.58 0.11
CA MET A 126 16.53 -0.71 -0.86
C MET A 126 16.33 0.78 -0.59
N ARG A 127 15.20 1.18 0.01
CA ARG A 127 14.85 2.59 0.29
C ARG A 127 15.28 3.03 1.69
N LEU A 128 15.53 2.10 2.60
CA LEU A 128 15.85 2.39 4.00
C LEU A 128 17.07 3.29 4.17
N GLY A 129 18.12 3.08 3.37
CA GLY A 129 19.33 3.91 3.38
C GLY A 129 19.03 5.37 3.05
N ASP A 130 18.28 5.62 1.98
CA ASP A 130 17.92 6.99 1.58
C ASP A 130 16.99 7.67 2.59
N ILE A 131 16.05 6.91 3.18
CA ILE A 131 15.17 7.42 4.24
C ILE A 131 16.00 7.87 5.46
N TYR A 132 17.02 7.09 5.82
CA TYR A 132 17.92 7.42 6.92
C TYR A 132 18.78 8.64 6.60
N ASP A 133 19.39 8.67 5.41
CA ASP A 133 20.20 9.80 4.97
C ASP A 133 19.37 11.09 4.99
N GLN A 134 18.15 11.07 4.45
CA GLN A 134 17.22 12.20 4.50
C GLN A 134 16.93 12.65 5.94
N ALA A 135 16.58 11.72 6.83
CA ALA A 135 16.30 12.08 8.22
C ALA A 135 17.48 12.78 8.91
N VAL A 136 18.72 12.34 8.66
CA VAL A 136 19.92 12.96 9.24
C VAL A 136 20.20 14.33 8.64
N TYR A 137 20.16 14.46 7.31
CA TYR A 137 20.48 15.72 6.63
C TYR A 137 19.44 16.83 6.92
N PHE A 138 18.17 16.49 7.09
CA PHE A 138 17.13 17.46 7.42
C PHE A 138 17.09 17.84 8.92
N GLY A 139 17.37 16.91 9.83
CA GLY A 139 17.40 17.15 11.29
C GLY A 139 18.58 18.01 11.72
N ALA A 140 19.74 17.88 11.07
CA ALA A 140 20.96 18.62 11.40
C ALA A 140 20.95 20.14 11.11
N GLY A 141 19.77 20.78 10.96
CA GLY A 141 19.63 22.24 11.03
C GLY A 141 19.28 22.95 9.72
N SER A 142 18.15 22.61 9.10
CA SER A 142 17.54 23.43 8.03
C SER A 142 16.77 24.67 8.55
N GLY A 143 17.01 25.09 9.80
CA GLY A 143 16.36 26.27 10.39
C GLY A 143 16.80 27.61 9.81
N THR A 144 17.77 27.69 8.88
CA THR A 144 18.27 29.01 8.40
C THR A 144 18.92 29.05 7.02
N ARG A 145 18.78 28.01 6.19
CA ARG A 145 19.25 28.07 4.80
C ARG A 145 18.15 27.58 3.87
N GLY A 146 17.44 28.53 3.25
CA GLY A 146 16.68 28.32 2.03
C GLY A 146 17.59 27.94 0.86
N GLY A 147 18.31 26.84 0.99
CA GLY A 147 19.14 26.24 -0.04
C GLY A 147 18.40 25.04 -0.60
N GLN A 148 18.06 25.13 -1.89
CA GLN A 148 17.58 24.05 -2.76
C GLN A 148 17.87 22.66 -2.18
N GLY A 149 16.83 21.98 -1.69
CA GLY A 149 16.84 20.53 -1.78
C GLY A 149 17.12 20.20 -3.25
N SER A 150 17.98 19.23 -3.53
CA SER A 150 18.07 18.74 -4.90
C SER A 150 16.65 18.30 -5.31
N ASP A 151 16.22 18.69 -6.51
CA ASP A 151 14.88 18.37 -7.05
C ASP A 151 14.54 16.88 -6.83
N ALA A 152 15.55 16.01 -7.02
CA ALA A 152 15.49 14.57 -6.76
C ALA A 152 15.19 14.18 -5.30
N SER A 153 15.69 14.90 -4.30
CA SER A 153 15.42 14.62 -2.88
C SER A 153 13.99 14.99 -2.51
N GLU A 154 13.47 16.09 -3.06
CA GLU A 154 12.07 16.49 -2.86
C GLU A 154 11.12 15.52 -3.56
N GLU A 155 11.46 15.08 -4.78
CA GLU A 155 10.70 14.07 -5.52
C GLU A 155 10.64 12.71 -4.81
N PHE A 156 11.77 12.24 -4.24
CA PHE A 156 11.79 11.01 -3.43
C PHE A 156 10.91 11.14 -2.19
N ARG A 157 10.99 12.28 -1.49
CA ARG A 157 10.19 12.56 -0.29
C ARG A 157 8.68 12.57 -0.59
N GLN A 158 8.28 13.15 -1.71
CA GLN A 158 6.87 13.09 -2.18
C GLN A 158 6.43 11.66 -2.52
N GLY A 159 7.37 10.79 -2.89
CA GLY A 159 7.13 9.38 -3.17
C GLY A 159 7.03 8.48 -1.94
N LEU A 160 7.34 8.98 -0.73
CA LEU A 160 7.37 8.19 0.49
C LEU A 160 5.99 7.75 0.95
N GLU A 161 5.88 6.46 1.25
CA GLU A 161 4.68 5.86 1.83
C GLU A 161 4.51 6.28 3.31
N GLY A 162 3.31 6.13 3.89
CA GLY A 162 3.02 6.59 5.25
C GLY A 162 3.92 5.99 6.34
N THR A 163 4.22 4.70 6.24
CA THR A 163 5.14 3.96 7.11
C THR A 163 6.57 4.47 6.96
N GLU A 164 7.00 4.78 5.73
CA GLU A 164 8.33 5.35 5.47
C GLU A 164 8.44 6.76 6.06
N ARG A 165 7.45 7.62 5.82
CA ARG A 165 7.34 8.97 6.41
C ARG A 165 7.36 8.94 7.93
N GLN A 166 6.65 8.00 8.54
CA GLN A 166 6.65 7.87 10.00
C GLN A 166 8.03 7.49 10.54
N ARG A 167 8.76 6.62 9.84
CA ARG A 167 10.14 6.25 10.23
C ARG A 167 11.12 7.39 10.03
N GLU A 168 11.02 8.12 8.92
CA GLU A 168 11.80 9.33 8.66
C GLU A 168 11.61 10.35 9.80
N HIS A 169 10.37 10.65 10.17
CA HIS A 169 10.06 11.57 11.27
C HIS A 169 10.68 11.12 12.60
N LYS A 170 10.53 9.84 12.95
CA LYS A 170 11.10 9.27 14.18
C LYS A 170 12.63 9.28 14.16
N ALA A 171 13.26 9.10 13.01
CA ALA A 171 14.71 9.19 12.87
C ALA A 171 15.18 10.64 13.05
N ASN A 172 14.46 11.61 12.47
CA ASN A 172 14.74 13.04 12.63
C ASN A 172 14.69 13.47 14.10
N GLU A 173 13.64 13.08 14.84
CA GLU A 173 13.50 13.37 16.28
C GLU A 173 14.67 12.83 17.13
N ARG A 174 15.23 11.67 16.75
CA ARG A 174 16.39 11.08 17.46
C ARG A 174 17.67 11.86 17.21
N VAL A 175 17.89 12.30 15.97
CA VAL A 175 19.05 13.11 15.59
C VAL A 175 19.02 14.46 16.33
N ASP A 176 17.85 15.10 16.41
CA ASP A 176 17.69 16.36 17.13
C ASP A 176 17.96 16.21 18.64
N GLY A 177 17.58 15.08 19.23
CA GLY A 177 17.80 14.77 20.65
C GLY A 177 19.25 14.44 21.02
N GLU A 178 20.10 14.01 20.09
CA GLU A 178 21.54 13.77 20.32
C GLU A 178 22.39 15.04 20.18
N LEU A 179 21.84 16.12 19.60
CA LEU A 179 22.52 17.40 19.36
C LEU A 179 22.22 18.49 20.41
N GLY A 180 21.32 18.22 21.37
CA GLY A 180 20.96 19.13 22.48
C GLY A 180 21.59 18.75 23.81
#